data_AF-A0A7C5DQY7-F1
#
_entry.id   AF-A0A7C5DQY7-F1
#
_cell.length_a   1.000
_cell.length_b   1.000
_cell.length_c   1.000
_cell.angle_alpha   90.00
_cell.angle_beta   90.00
_cell.angle_gamma   90.00
#
_symmetry.space_group_name_H-M   'P 1'
#
loop_
_entity.id
_entity.type
_entity.pdbx_description
1 polymer ?
#
loop_
_entity_poly.entity_id
_entity_poly.type
_entity_poly.pdbx_seq_one_letter_code
_entity_poly.pdbx_strand_id
1 'polypeptide(L)'
;MIIIADKFQKAVIKDAIMEKACLITVEILEKLYNLNEKRCFSPFELDFIFSKSGLINEDDLTSLKENTLRENEFLDSVRIVIKNMDFNFKSFDEIKGRIDLYCESNLHLKDSKDKILRILEFLNNDFLQIVKKENNKYRSNYLFQNAILRINSLFNVNKIDYQKINTFENYYKLKCPKCKEIFGVAGDFCGVVTCPYCSEYVEG
;
A
#
# COMPACT_ATOMS: atom_id res chain seq x y z
N MET A 1 11.72 -23.62 20.38
CA MET A 1 10.45 -23.88 21.10
C MET A 1 9.87 -22.54 21.52
N ILE A 2 8.58 -22.31 21.28
CA ILE A 2 7.89 -21.07 21.68
C ILE A 2 6.95 -21.40 22.83
N ILE A 3 7.04 -20.68 23.94
CA ILE A 3 6.19 -20.86 25.12
C ILE A 3 5.46 -19.56 25.39
N ILE A 4 4.14 -19.64 25.55
CA ILE A 4 3.26 -18.50 25.82
C ILE A 4 2.63 -18.68 27.19
N ALA A 5 2.68 -17.65 28.03
CA ALA A 5 2.04 -17.63 29.35
C ALA A 5 1.69 -16.20 29.76
N ASP A 6 0.86 -16.01 30.77
CA ASP A 6 0.57 -14.66 31.29
C ASP A 6 1.85 -14.01 31.85
N LYS A 7 2.61 -14.76 32.65
CA LYS A 7 3.85 -14.32 33.30
C LYS A 7 4.87 -15.44 33.40
N PHE A 8 6.15 -15.08 33.38
CA PHE A 8 7.25 -16.00 33.62
C PHE A 8 8.02 -15.62 34.88
N GLN A 9 8.42 -16.63 35.65
CA GLN A 9 9.34 -16.43 36.77
C GLN A 9 10.76 -16.19 36.26
N LYS A 10 11.57 -15.43 37.00
CA LYS A 10 12.95 -15.10 36.61
C LYS A 10 13.83 -16.34 36.36
N ALA A 11 13.61 -17.42 37.12
CA ALA A 11 14.32 -18.69 36.91
C ALA A 11 14.01 -19.28 35.53
N VAL A 12 12.72 -19.37 35.17
CA VAL A 12 12.25 -19.86 33.87
C VAL A 12 12.82 -19.05 32.70
N ILE A 13 12.96 -17.74 32.85
CA ILE A 13 13.58 -16.89 31.81
C ILE A 13 15.05 -17.24 31.59
N LYS A 14 15.80 -17.50 32.67
CA LYS A 14 17.22 -17.92 32.56
C LYS A 14 17.34 -19.27 31.88
N ASP A 15 16.49 -20.23 32.26
CA ASP A 15 16.48 -21.56 31.67
C ASP A 15 16.15 -21.50 30.19
N ALA A 16 15.18 -20.65 29.80
CA ALA A 16 14.83 -20.47 28.39
C ALA A 16 15.99 -19.90 27.54
N ILE A 17 16.85 -19.07 28.11
CA ILE A 17 18.06 -18.62 27.41
C ILE A 17 19.02 -19.80 27.18
N MET A 18 19.24 -20.63 28.21
CA MET A 18 20.12 -21.80 28.13
C MET A 18 19.61 -22.84 27.13
N GLU A 19 18.30 -23.09 27.13
CA GLU A 19 17.62 -24.06 26.27
C GLU A 19 17.24 -23.49 24.88
N LYS A 20 17.61 -22.23 24.60
CA LYS A 20 17.23 -21.52 23.35
C LYS A 20 15.73 -21.55 23.08
N ALA A 21 14.93 -21.41 24.13
CA ALA A 21 13.48 -21.28 24.05
C ALA A 21 13.07 -19.80 23.99
N CYS A 22 12.06 -19.50 23.19
CA CYS A 22 11.44 -18.19 23.08
C CYS A 22 10.23 -18.14 24.03
N LEU A 23 10.24 -17.20 24.98
CA LEU A 23 9.14 -16.96 25.91
C LEU A 23 8.40 -15.69 25.51
N ILE A 24 7.07 -15.75 25.49
CA ILE A 24 6.22 -14.61 25.09
C ILE A 24 5.09 -14.47 26.10
N THR A 25 4.93 -13.27 26.67
CA THR A 25 3.74 -13.01 27.50
C THR A 25 2.50 -12.83 26.64
N VAL A 26 1.32 -13.13 27.20
CA VAL A 26 0.03 -12.86 26.51
C VAL A 26 -0.06 -11.39 26.06
N GLU A 27 0.36 -10.44 26.91
CA GLU A 27 0.39 -9.01 26.59
C GLU A 27 1.25 -8.69 25.35
N ILE A 28 2.46 -9.26 25.27
CA ILE A 28 3.36 -9.06 24.12
C ILE A 28 2.80 -9.72 22.87
N LEU A 29 2.18 -10.89 23.00
CA LEU A 29 1.53 -11.58 21.89
C LEU A 29 0.36 -10.76 21.32
N GLU A 30 -0.46 -10.15 22.18
CA GLU A 30 -1.53 -9.25 21.75
C GLU A 30 -0.98 -8.02 21.01
N LYS A 31 0.13 -7.45 21.49
CA LYS A 31 0.79 -6.32 20.81
C LYS A 31 1.35 -6.73 19.44
N LEU A 32 2.00 -7.90 19.35
CA LEU A 32 2.45 -8.48 18.08
C LEU A 32 1.28 -8.70 17.12
N TYR A 33 0.16 -9.26 17.61
CA TYR A 33 -1.04 -9.46 16.83
C TYR A 33 -1.62 -8.13 16.31
N ASN A 34 -1.75 -7.13 17.18
CA ASN A 34 -2.25 -5.79 16.81
C ASN A 34 -1.34 -5.07 15.80
N LEU A 35 -0.02 -5.27 15.88
CA LEU A 35 0.91 -4.76 14.88
C LEU A 35 0.74 -5.50 13.54
N ASN A 36 0.62 -6.82 13.58
CA ASN A 36 0.39 -7.64 12.39
C ASN A 36 -0.95 -7.31 11.68
N GLU A 37 -1.99 -6.95 12.47
CA GLU A 37 -3.27 -6.48 11.95
C GLU A 37 -3.18 -5.16 11.17
N LYS A 38 -2.24 -4.29 11.57
CA LYS A 38 -1.98 -3.00 10.92
C LYS A 38 -1.04 -3.15 9.72
N ARG A 39 -0.15 -4.15 9.75
CA ARG A 39 0.82 -4.45 8.69
C ARG A 39 1.16 -5.93 8.74
N CYS A 40 0.90 -6.65 7.66
CA CYS A 40 1.23 -8.06 7.60
C CYS A 40 2.75 -8.24 7.72
N PHE A 41 3.20 -8.91 8.76
CA PHE A 41 4.61 -9.23 8.94
C PHE A 41 5.05 -10.24 7.88
N SER A 42 6.26 -10.07 7.35
CA SER A 42 6.86 -11.08 6.49
C SER A 42 7.22 -12.32 7.31
N PRO A 43 7.29 -13.51 6.69
CA PRO A 43 7.78 -14.71 7.37
C PRO A 43 9.14 -14.51 8.04
N PHE A 44 10.05 -13.77 7.39
CA PHE A 44 11.38 -13.47 7.93
C PHE A 44 11.34 -12.60 9.20
N GLU A 45 10.41 -11.66 9.30
CA GLU A 45 10.26 -10.82 10.49
C GLU A 45 9.68 -11.61 11.66
N LEU A 46 8.70 -12.49 11.39
CA LEU A 46 8.17 -13.40 12.39
C LEU A 46 9.23 -14.40 12.87
N ASP A 47 9.98 -14.99 11.93
CA ASP A 47 11.08 -15.90 12.23
C ASP A 47 12.16 -15.20 13.06
N PHE A 48 12.49 -13.96 12.72
CA PHE A 48 13.45 -13.17 13.49
C PHE A 48 13.00 -13.00 14.95
N ILE A 49 11.74 -12.62 15.19
CA ILE A 49 11.20 -12.48 16.56
C ILE A 49 11.18 -13.82 17.29
N PHE A 50 10.65 -14.87 16.66
CA PHE A 50 10.46 -16.17 17.32
C PHE A 50 11.74 -17.01 17.43
N SER A 51 12.81 -16.60 16.73
CA SER A 51 14.15 -17.19 16.89
C SER A 51 14.91 -16.69 18.11
N LYS A 52 14.47 -15.59 18.74
CA LYS A 52 15.16 -15.06 19.94
C LYS A 52 14.98 -16.00 21.13
N SER A 53 16.05 -16.14 21.91
CA SER A 53 16.05 -16.91 23.15
C SER A 53 15.74 -16.02 24.35
N GLY A 54 14.99 -16.54 25.32
CA GLY A 54 14.56 -15.81 26.51
C GLY A 54 13.22 -15.11 26.30
N LEU A 55 12.94 -14.09 27.13
CA LEU A 55 11.68 -13.36 27.12
C LEU A 55 11.66 -12.25 26.08
N ILE A 56 10.71 -12.31 25.15
CA ILE A 56 10.42 -11.20 24.22
C ILE A 56 9.81 -10.04 25.00
N ASN A 57 10.32 -8.84 24.76
CA ASN A 57 9.90 -7.61 25.41
C ASN A 57 9.54 -6.51 24.38
N GLU A 58 9.19 -5.32 24.87
CA GLU A 58 8.85 -4.18 24.00
C GLU A 58 9.98 -3.73 23.08
N ASP A 59 11.23 -3.81 23.55
CA ASP A 59 12.39 -3.38 22.77
C ASP A 59 12.59 -4.28 21.55
N ASP A 60 12.24 -5.57 21.68
CA ASP A 60 12.22 -6.51 20.57
C ASP A 60 11.17 -6.16 19.51
N LEU A 61 10.11 -5.45 19.89
CA LEU A 61 9.05 -5.00 18.98
C LEU A 61 9.36 -3.64 18.33
N THR A 62 10.33 -2.89 18.85
CA THR A 62 10.64 -1.53 18.38
C THR A 62 10.99 -1.51 16.89
N SER A 63 11.83 -2.44 16.43
CA SER A 63 12.18 -2.51 15.00
C SER A 63 10.97 -2.80 14.10
N LEU A 64 10.01 -3.61 14.58
CA LEU A 64 8.77 -3.89 13.84
C LEU A 64 7.87 -2.65 13.78
N LYS A 65 7.78 -1.88 14.88
CA LYS A 65 7.02 -0.63 14.93
C LYS A 65 7.63 0.41 13.98
N GLU A 66 8.95 0.58 14.00
CA GLU A 66 9.67 1.50 13.11
C GLU A 66 9.53 1.11 11.63
N ASN A 67 9.60 -0.19 11.31
CA ASN A 67 9.33 -0.67 9.95
C ASN A 67 7.91 -0.33 9.52
N THR A 68 6.93 -0.55 10.40
CA THR A 68 5.52 -0.22 10.13
C THR A 68 5.32 1.26 9.84
N LEU A 69 5.95 2.14 10.62
CA LEU A 69 5.89 3.58 10.39
C LEU A 69 6.50 3.96 9.04
N ARG A 70 7.70 3.46 8.72
CA ARG A 70 8.38 3.73 7.44
C ARG A 70 7.58 3.25 6.24
N GLU A 71 6.96 2.08 6.32
CA GLU A 71 6.10 1.57 5.25
C GLU A 71 4.85 2.43 5.06
N ASN A 72 4.20 2.85 6.15
CA ASN A 72 3.05 3.74 6.06
C ASN A 72 3.41 5.10 5.45
N GLU A 73 4.53 5.69 5.86
CA GLU A 73 5.05 6.93 5.26
C GLU A 73 5.33 6.76 3.76
N PHE A 74 5.88 5.61 3.35
CA PHE A 74 6.09 5.30 1.95
C PHE A 74 4.76 5.16 1.20
N LEU A 75 3.78 4.42 1.75
CA LEU A 75 2.47 4.23 1.14
C LEU A 75 1.69 5.55 1.01
N ASP A 76 1.80 6.45 1.97
CA ASP A 76 1.20 7.77 1.89
C ASP A 76 1.84 8.62 0.78
N SER A 77 3.17 8.61 0.65
CA SER A 77 3.84 9.21 -0.50
C SER A 77 3.40 8.59 -1.83
N VAL A 78 3.24 7.27 -1.89
CA VAL A 78 2.73 6.58 -3.09
C VAL A 78 1.33 7.09 -3.45
N ARG A 79 0.42 7.22 -2.47
CA ARG A 79 -0.93 7.75 -2.67
C ARG A 79 -0.89 9.17 -3.22
N ILE A 80 -0.02 10.03 -2.67
CA ILE A 80 0.14 11.41 -3.15
C ILE A 80 0.61 11.44 -4.59
N VAL A 81 1.61 10.62 -4.96
CA VAL A 81 2.11 10.54 -6.34
C VAL A 81 0.97 10.14 -7.29
N ILE A 82 0.25 9.06 -6.99
CA ILE A 82 -0.85 8.58 -7.86
C ILE A 82 -1.96 9.61 -8.00
N LYS A 83 -2.34 10.29 -6.91
CA LYS A 83 -3.40 11.31 -6.91
C LYS A 83 -3.07 12.49 -7.83
N ASN A 84 -1.78 12.78 -8.01
CA ASN A 84 -1.30 13.88 -8.84
C ASN A 84 -0.91 13.48 -10.27
N MET A 85 -1.10 12.20 -10.61
CA MET A 85 -0.93 11.69 -11.97
C MET A 85 -2.27 11.67 -12.73
N ASP A 86 -2.18 11.68 -14.06
CA ASP A 86 -3.34 11.47 -14.93
C ASP A 86 -2.93 10.63 -16.16
N PHE A 87 -3.85 10.43 -17.09
CA PHE A 87 -3.67 9.58 -18.27
C PHE A 87 -2.78 10.19 -19.37
N ASN A 88 -2.36 11.45 -19.23
CA ASN A 88 -1.48 12.12 -20.16
C ASN A 88 -0.02 12.00 -19.74
N PHE A 89 0.86 11.73 -20.70
CA PHE A 89 2.30 11.67 -20.48
C PHE A 89 2.86 13.01 -20.02
N LYS A 90 3.52 13.02 -18.86
CA LYS A 90 4.16 14.19 -18.28
C LYS A 90 5.61 13.97 -17.95
N SER A 91 6.39 15.03 -18.07
CA SER A 91 7.75 15.03 -17.55
C SER A 91 7.73 14.86 -16.03
N PHE A 92 8.87 14.44 -15.49
CA PHE A 92 9.06 14.41 -14.06
C PHE A 92 8.82 15.78 -13.40
N ASP A 93 9.28 16.86 -14.03
CA ASP A 93 9.17 18.22 -13.47
C ASP A 93 7.71 18.68 -13.36
N GLU A 94 6.87 18.33 -14.35
CA GLU A 94 5.43 18.62 -14.29
C GLU A 94 4.74 17.85 -13.15
N ILE A 95 5.10 16.57 -12.98
CA ILE A 95 4.55 15.73 -11.90
C ILE A 95 5.00 16.26 -10.54
N LYS A 96 6.28 16.59 -10.41
CA LYS A 96 6.85 17.17 -9.18
C LYS A 96 6.19 18.49 -8.85
N GLY A 97 6.00 19.38 -9.82
CA GLY A 97 5.31 20.65 -9.62
C GLY A 97 3.88 20.48 -9.08
N ARG A 98 3.14 19.48 -9.58
CA ARG A 98 1.81 19.15 -9.06
C ARG A 98 1.85 18.61 -7.63
N ILE A 99 2.78 17.70 -7.34
CA ILE A 99 2.97 17.15 -5.99
C ILE A 99 3.33 18.25 -5.00
N ASP A 100 4.26 19.14 -5.35
CA ASP A 100 4.67 20.24 -4.48
C ASP A 100 3.50 21.17 -4.15
N LEU A 101 2.69 21.55 -5.16
CA LEU A 101 1.47 22.35 -4.98
C LEU A 101 0.45 21.63 -4.10
N TYR A 102 0.27 20.32 -4.29
CA TYR A 102 -0.60 19.50 -3.46
C TYR A 102 -0.13 19.49 -2.01
N CYS A 103 1.17 19.29 -1.77
CA CYS A 103 1.75 19.25 -0.43
C CYS A 103 1.60 20.60 0.28
N GLU A 104 1.86 21.72 -0.40
CA GLU A 104 1.64 23.06 0.14
C GLU A 104 0.18 23.29 0.54
N SER A 105 -0.75 22.89 -0.32
CA SER A 105 -2.19 23.10 -0.10
C SER A 105 -2.76 22.24 1.04
N ASN A 106 -2.13 21.11 1.36
CA ASN A 106 -2.61 20.13 2.34
C ASN A 106 -1.69 20.01 3.57
N LEU A 107 -0.74 20.94 3.76
CA LEU A 107 0.23 20.93 4.87
C LEU A 107 1.03 19.62 4.98
N HIS A 108 1.29 18.96 3.85
CA HIS A 108 2.18 17.79 3.81
C HIS A 108 3.63 18.22 3.59
N LEU A 109 4.56 17.46 4.17
CA LEU A 109 5.97 17.60 3.86
C LEU A 109 6.23 17.24 2.40
N LYS A 110 7.08 18.02 1.74
CA LYS A 110 7.47 17.76 0.35
C LYS A 110 8.41 16.58 0.27
N ASP A 111 8.11 15.64 -0.62
CA ASP A 111 9.00 14.53 -0.90
C ASP A 111 10.19 14.97 -1.77
N SER A 112 11.35 14.38 -1.53
CA SER A 112 12.55 14.65 -2.33
C SER A 112 12.41 14.13 -3.76
N LYS A 113 13.19 14.69 -4.68
CA LYS A 113 13.26 14.22 -6.07
C LYS A 113 13.51 12.71 -6.17
N ASP A 114 14.48 12.22 -5.41
CA ASP A 114 14.84 10.80 -5.42
C ASP A 114 13.73 9.91 -4.88
N LYS A 115 13.00 10.37 -3.86
CA LYS A 115 11.86 9.64 -3.31
C LYS A 115 10.73 9.52 -4.33
N ILE A 116 10.39 10.61 -5.02
CA ILE A 116 9.35 10.59 -6.07
C ILE A 116 9.78 9.68 -7.24
N LEU A 117 11.04 9.73 -7.67
CA LEU A 117 11.55 8.87 -8.74
C LEU A 117 11.47 7.39 -8.35
N ARG A 118 11.89 7.02 -7.14
CA ARG A 118 11.77 5.64 -6.63
C ARG A 118 10.32 5.17 -6.61
N ILE A 119 9.39 6.05 -6.25
CA ILE A 119 7.95 5.72 -6.28
C ILE A 119 7.48 5.51 -7.72
N LEU A 120 7.86 6.37 -8.67
CA LEU A 120 7.49 6.20 -10.08
C LEU A 120 8.06 4.91 -10.67
N GLU A 121 9.30 4.54 -10.31
CA GLU A 121 9.91 3.26 -10.68
C GLU A 121 9.17 2.07 -10.08
N PHE A 122 8.85 2.13 -8.78
CA PHE A 122 8.04 1.13 -8.11
C PHE A 122 6.68 0.94 -8.80
N LEU A 123 5.98 2.04 -9.10
CA LEU A 123 4.67 2.00 -9.76
C LEU A 123 4.73 1.54 -11.22
N ASN A 124 5.87 1.69 -11.89
CA ASN A 124 6.11 1.25 -13.27
C ASN A 124 6.62 -0.19 -13.36
N ASN A 125 6.84 -0.88 -12.23
CA ASN A 125 7.28 -2.27 -12.24
C ASN A 125 6.26 -3.17 -12.97
N ASP A 126 6.74 -4.22 -13.63
CA ASP A 126 5.96 -5.17 -14.42
C ASP A 126 4.78 -5.83 -13.68
N PHE A 127 4.86 -5.98 -12.36
CA PHE A 127 3.76 -6.52 -11.54
C PHE A 127 2.65 -5.48 -11.30
N LEU A 128 3.04 -4.22 -11.11
CA LEU A 128 2.12 -3.14 -10.77
C LEU A 128 1.52 -2.49 -12.00
N GLN A 129 2.37 -2.07 -12.95
CA GLN A 129 1.98 -1.35 -14.17
C GLN A 129 1.01 -0.20 -13.91
N ILE A 130 1.06 0.41 -12.71
CA ILE A 130 0.18 1.52 -12.34
C ILE A 130 0.57 2.76 -13.13
N VAL A 131 1.87 2.95 -13.29
CA VAL A 131 2.46 4.01 -14.10
C VAL A 131 3.05 3.38 -15.34
N LYS A 132 2.90 4.06 -16.49
CA LYS A 132 3.66 3.75 -17.71
C LYS A 132 4.70 4.84 -17.93
N LYS A 133 5.96 4.44 -18.09
CA LYS A 133 7.06 5.30 -18.53
C LYS A 133 7.31 5.16 -20.03
N GLU A 134 7.37 6.27 -20.75
CA GLU A 134 7.71 6.32 -22.18
C GLU A 134 8.45 7.63 -22.48
N ASN A 135 9.61 7.56 -23.14
CA ASN A 135 10.41 8.75 -23.50
C ASN A 135 10.64 9.75 -22.35
N ASN A 136 11.02 9.24 -21.16
CA ASN A 136 11.20 10.01 -19.92
C ASN A 136 9.96 10.77 -19.42
N LYS A 137 8.77 10.39 -19.90
CA LYS A 137 7.49 10.86 -19.41
C LYS A 137 6.73 9.73 -18.75
N TYR A 138 5.80 10.09 -17.86
CA TYR A 138 5.01 9.17 -17.08
C TYR A 138 3.53 9.48 -17.25
N ARG A 139 2.70 8.44 -17.28
CA ARG A 139 1.24 8.56 -17.17
C ARG A 139 0.70 7.48 -16.25
N SER A 140 -0.47 7.72 -15.67
CA SER A 140 -1.20 6.67 -14.97
C SER A 140 -1.90 5.76 -15.98
N ASN A 141 -1.91 4.46 -15.73
CA ASN A 141 -2.74 3.49 -16.45
C ASN A 141 -4.11 3.29 -15.77
N TYR A 142 -4.28 3.79 -14.54
CA TYR A 142 -5.48 3.57 -13.74
C TYR A 142 -6.00 4.87 -13.14
N LEU A 143 -7.31 4.90 -12.86
CA LEU A 143 -7.87 5.88 -11.93
C LEU A 143 -7.28 5.67 -10.54
N PHE A 144 -7.22 6.75 -9.74
CA PHE A 144 -6.67 6.73 -8.39
C PHE A 144 -7.19 5.55 -7.54
N GLN A 145 -8.52 5.37 -7.48
CA GLN A 145 -9.13 4.29 -6.70
C GLN A 145 -8.63 2.90 -7.11
N ASN A 146 -8.53 2.63 -8.43
CA ASN A 146 -8.08 1.35 -8.96
C ASN A 146 -6.58 1.11 -8.70
N ALA A 147 -5.77 2.16 -8.81
CA ALA A 147 -4.36 2.11 -8.47
C ALA A 147 -4.16 1.79 -6.97
N ILE A 148 -4.94 2.41 -6.10
CA ILE A 148 -4.91 2.14 -4.65
C ILE A 148 -5.36 0.71 -4.33
N LEU A 149 -6.43 0.21 -4.97
CA LEU A 149 -6.85 -1.18 -4.80
C LEU A 149 -5.73 -2.16 -5.17
N ARG A 150 -5.04 -1.90 -6.29
CA ARG A 150 -3.92 -2.72 -6.74
C ARG A 150 -2.73 -2.69 -5.78
N ILE A 151 -2.37 -1.51 -5.26
CA ILE A 151 -1.35 -1.40 -4.21
C ILE A 151 -1.76 -2.16 -2.96
N ASN A 152 -2.96 -1.92 -2.46
CA ASN A 152 -3.45 -2.57 -1.25
C ASN A 152 -3.46 -4.09 -1.41
N SER A 153 -3.67 -4.62 -2.62
CA SER A 153 -3.57 -6.06 -2.88
C SER A 153 -2.19 -6.66 -2.75
N LEU A 154 -1.14 -5.86 -2.92
CA LEU A 154 0.23 -6.31 -2.66
C LEU A 154 0.60 -6.23 -1.17
N PHE A 155 0.11 -5.21 -0.46
CA PHE A 155 0.49 -4.98 0.94
C PHE A 155 -0.44 -5.66 1.96
N ASN A 156 -1.68 -6.03 1.59
CA ASN A 156 -2.65 -6.69 2.45
C ASN A 156 -3.00 -8.10 1.94
N VAL A 157 -2.00 -8.96 1.78
CA VAL A 157 -2.14 -10.36 1.29
C VAL A 157 -3.16 -11.19 2.13
N ASN A 158 -3.52 -10.75 3.34
CA ASN A 158 -4.45 -11.47 4.23
C ASN A 158 -5.80 -10.79 4.51
N LYS A 159 -6.12 -9.63 3.90
CA LYS A 159 -7.44 -8.96 4.09
C LYS A 159 -8.25 -8.77 2.81
N ILE A 160 -7.74 -9.27 1.69
CA ILE A 160 -8.50 -9.32 0.46
C ILE A 160 -9.26 -10.63 0.42
N ASP A 161 -10.51 -10.53 0.83
CA ASP A 161 -11.53 -11.45 0.37
C ASP A 161 -11.59 -11.29 -1.16
N TYR A 162 -10.87 -12.14 -1.89
CA TYR A 162 -10.84 -12.14 -3.35
C TYR A 162 -12.26 -12.28 -3.94
N GLN A 163 -13.24 -12.71 -3.13
CA GLN A 163 -14.65 -12.72 -3.49
C GLN A 163 -15.28 -11.31 -3.58
N LYS A 164 -14.72 -10.28 -2.91
CA LYS A 164 -15.16 -8.87 -3.04
C LYS A 164 -14.46 -8.09 -4.14
N ILE A 165 -13.32 -8.55 -4.65
CA ILE A 165 -12.75 -7.98 -5.89
C ILE A 165 -13.61 -8.36 -7.10
N ASN A 166 -14.44 -9.40 -6.96
CA ASN A 166 -15.41 -9.82 -7.97
C ASN A 166 -16.78 -9.17 -7.87
N THR A 167 -17.05 -8.27 -6.92
CA THR A 167 -18.24 -7.41 -7.02
C THR A 167 -17.99 -6.25 -7.98
N PHE A 168 -17.76 -6.62 -9.24
CA PHE A 168 -17.88 -5.81 -10.46
C PHE A 168 -19.37 -5.55 -10.80
N GLU A 169 -20.28 -5.64 -9.83
CA GLU A 169 -21.71 -5.76 -10.15
C GLU A 169 -22.39 -4.44 -10.57
N ASN A 170 -21.76 -3.29 -10.37
CA ASN A 170 -22.38 -2.00 -10.70
C ASN A 170 -21.50 -1.11 -11.57
N TYR A 171 -20.91 -1.62 -12.66
CA TYR A 171 -20.33 -0.76 -13.69
C TYR A 171 -20.84 -1.14 -15.08
N TYR A 172 -21.43 -0.17 -15.79
CA TYR A 172 -21.76 -0.31 -17.20
C TYR A 172 -20.52 -0.04 -18.05
N LYS A 173 -20.24 -0.92 -19.00
CA LYS A 173 -19.18 -0.73 -19.99
C LYS A 173 -19.74 0.08 -21.15
N LEU A 174 -19.22 1.29 -21.33
CA LEU A 174 -19.55 2.15 -22.46
C LEU A 174 -18.40 2.18 -23.45
N LYS A 175 -18.74 2.30 -24.73
CA LYS A 175 -17.78 2.46 -25.82
C LYS A 175 -17.93 3.83 -26.43
N CYS A 176 -16.87 4.64 -26.40
CA CYS A 176 -16.91 5.96 -27.00
C CYS A 176 -17.12 5.86 -28.53
N PRO A 177 -18.10 6.56 -29.12
CA PRO A 177 -18.34 6.51 -30.56
C PRO A 177 -17.21 7.17 -31.37
N LYS A 178 -16.54 8.19 -30.80
CA LYS A 178 -15.47 8.92 -31.48
C LYS A 178 -14.12 8.19 -31.43
N CYS A 179 -13.62 7.87 -30.23
CA CYS A 179 -12.29 7.29 -30.07
C CYS A 179 -12.28 5.77 -29.92
N LYS A 180 -13.45 5.11 -29.90
CA LYS A 180 -13.62 3.64 -29.83
C LYS A 180 -13.13 2.98 -28.54
N GLU A 181 -12.55 3.74 -27.61
CA GLU A 181 -12.11 3.27 -26.30
C GLU A 181 -13.30 2.86 -25.42
N ILE A 182 -13.07 1.83 -24.58
CA ILE A 182 -14.06 1.27 -23.66
C ILE A 182 -13.72 1.74 -22.24
N PHE A 183 -14.71 2.24 -21.52
CA PHE A 183 -14.55 2.67 -20.13
C PHE A 183 -15.77 2.27 -19.29
N GLY A 184 -15.59 2.22 -17.97
CA GLY A 184 -16.65 1.89 -17.03
C GLY A 184 -17.30 3.15 -16.45
N VAL A 185 -18.63 3.14 -16.32
CA VAL A 185 -19.41 4.14 -15.57
C VAL A 185 -20.13 3.43 -14.43
N ALA A 186 -20.16 4.06 -13.26
CA ALA A 186 -20.83 3.49 -12.09
C ALA A 186 -22.32 3.28 -12.39
N GLY A 187 -22.89 2.17 -11.95
CA GLY A 187 -24.25 1.74 -12.29
C GLY A 187 -25.35 2.62 -11.70
N ASP A 188 -25.00 3.40 -10.68
CA ASP A 188 -25.81 4.43 -10.03
C ASP A 188 -25.54 5.85 -10.56
N PHE A 189 -24.72 5.99 -11.60
CA PHE A 189 -24.41 7.30 -12.18
C PHE A 189 -25.62 7.87 -12.93
N CYS A 190 -26.17 8.96 -12.40
CA CYS A 190 -27.18 9.77 -13.08
C CYS A 190 -26.55 11.09 -13.54
N GLY A 191 -26.30 11.23 -14.84
CA GLY A 191 -25.72 12.45 -15.40
C GLY A 191 -25.29 12.30 -16.86
N VAL A 192 -24.72 13.37 -17.39
CA VAL A 192 -24.09 13.36 -18.72
C VAL A 192 -22.75 12.62 -18.62
N VAL A 193 -22.63 11.52 -19.35
CA VAL A 193 -21.36 10.78 -19.47
C VAL A 193 -20.52 11.42 -20.57
N THR A 194 -19.28 11.75 -20.24
CA THR A 194 -18.26 12.14 -21.22
C THR A 194 -17.14 11.11 -21.26
N CYS A 195 -16.60 10.87 -22.45
CA CYS A 195 -15.49 9.96 -22.64
C CYS A 195 -14.24 10.50 -21.92
N PRO A 196 -13.62 9.73 -21.00
CA PRO A 196 -12.44 10.19 -20.28
C PRO A 196 -11.21 10.37 -21.18
N TYR A 197 -11.25 9.86 -22.42
CA TYR A 197 -10.12 9.88 -23.36
C TYR A 197 -10.20 11.02 -24.40
N CYS A 198 -11.39 11.48 -24.75
CA CYS A 198 -11.57 12.50 -25.80
C CYS A 198 -12.54 13.62 -25.41
N SER A 199 -13.09 13.59 -24.21
CA SER A 199 -14.03 14.57 -23.64
C SER A 199 -15.34 14.73 -24.42
N GLU A 200 -15.59 13.88 -25.41
CA GLU A 200 -16.87 13.86 -26.13
C GLU A 200 -17.98 13.29 -25.27
N TYR A 201 -19.19 13.72 -25.58
CA TYR A 201 -20.39 13.10 -25.06
C TYR A 201 -20.48 11.62 -25.47
N VAL A 202 -20.86 10.78 -24.52
CA VAL A 202 -21.14 9.37 -24.75
C VAL A 202 -22.55 9.13 -24.26
N GLU A 203 -23.45 8.79 -25.18
CA GLU A 203 -24.78 8.31 -24.80
C GLU A 203 -24.62 7.00 -24.04
N GLY A 204 -25.09 7.00 -22.79
CA GLY A 204 -25.09 5.86 -21.86
C GLY A 204 -26.50 5.40 -21.58
#